data_AF-A0A481YE47-F1
#
_entry.id   AF-A0A481YE47-F1
#
_cell.length_a   1.000
_cell.length_b   1.000
_cell.length_c   1.000
_cell.angle_alpha   90.00
_cell.angle_beta   90.00
_cell.angle_gamma   90.00
#
_symmetry.space_group_name_H-M   'P 1'
#
loop_
_entity.id
_entity.type
_entity.pdbx_description
1 polymer ?
#
loop_
_entity_poly.entity_id
_entity_poly.type
_entity_poly.pdbx_seq_one_letter_code
_entity_poly.pdbx_strand_id
1 'polypeptide(L)'
;GGDKASDFERFRGSNSAIIYINEATTLHKETLIECLKRLRVGKQTIIFDTNPDHPEHYFKTDYIDNTDTYFTYNFTTYDNALIPVDFIKTQEQLYKDQPTYKARVLLGEWVASHDTIFTNVNLISNYEFKSPIAYLDPAYSIGGDNSALCVLERLDNKFYAFIFQEKLPASDPRVLN
;
A
#
# COMPACT_ATOMS: atom_id res chain seq x y z
N GLY A 1 8.11 9.14 12.71
CA GLY A 1 9.42 9.05 12.02
C GLY A 1 9.65 7.60 11.72
N GLY A 2 9.96 7.26 10.47
CA GLY A 2 9.88 5.88 9.98
C GLY A 2 9.39 5.76 8.54
N ASP A 3 9.12 6.89 7.87
CA ASP A 3 8.79 7.01 6.44
C ASP A 3 9.96 6.60 5.55
N LYS A 4 11.19 6.76 6.03
CA LYS A 4 12.40 6.32 5.31
C LYS A 4 12.77 4.91 5.69
N ALA A 5 13.22 4.15 4.69
CA ALA A 5 13.74 2.80 4.89
C ALA A 5 14.87 2.74 5.92
N SER A 6 15.68 3.79 6.11
CA SER A 6 16.80 3.78 7.07
C SER A 6 16.42 4.18 8.51
N ASP A 7 15.20 4.65 8.75
CA ASP A 7 14.81 5.18 10.06
C ASP A 7 14.75 4.09 11.15
N PHE A 8 14.61 2.83 10.75
CA PHE A 8 14.60 1.72 11.69
C PHE A 8 15.92 1.53 12.44
N GLU A 9 17.03 2.02 11.89
CA GLU A 9 18.37 1.88 12.48
C GLU A 9 18.43 2.54 13.87
N ARG A 10 17.59 3.54 14.14
CA ARG A 10 17.56 4.29 15.41
C ARG A 10 17.08 3.46 16.60
N PHE A 11 16.29 2.42 16.37
CA PHE A 11 15.77 1.55 17.41
C PHE A 11 16.28 0.12 17.31
N ARG A 12 17.17 -0.15 16.36
CA ARG A 12 17.90 -1.42 16.28
C ARG A 12 18.72 -1.62 17.55
N GLY A 13 18.72 -2.86 18.06
CA GLY A 13 19.37 -3.28 19.31
C GLY A 13 18.46 -3.26 20.55
N SER A 14 17.28 -2.63 20.48
CA SER A 14 16.32 -2.62 21.60
C SER A 14 15.46 -3.89 21.64
N ASN A 15 14.90 -4.18 22.82
CA ASN A 15 13.89 -5.21 23.07
C ASN A 15 12.70 -4.57 23.80
N SER A 16 11.48 -4.87 23.35
CA SER A 16 10.24 -4.34 23.92
C SER A 16 9.24 -5.46 24.20
N ALA A 17 8.36 -5.23 25.18
CA ALA A 17 7.19 -6.08 25.41
C ALA A 17 5.96 -5.57 24.66
N ILE A 18 5.81 -4.24 24.58
CA ILE A 18 4.69 -3.58 23.92
C ILE A 18 5.24 -2.54 22.95
N ILE A 19 4.67 -2.52 21.74
CA ILE A 19 4.95 -1.49 20.73
C ILE A 19 3.62 -0.90 20.28
N TYR A 20 3.54 0.41 20.21
CA TYR A 20 2.41 1.14 19.62
C TYR A 20 2.91 1.91 18.41
N ILE A 21 2.20 1.75 17.29
CA ILE A 21 2.54 2.36 16.01
C ILE A 21 1.36 3.21 15.55
N ASN A 22 1.62 4.52 15.53
CA ASN A 22 0.69 5.50 15.00
C ASN A 22 0.88 5.68 13.49
N GLU A 23 -0.23 5.88 12.78
CA GLU A 23 -0.28 6.11 11.33
C GLU A 23 0.50 5.06 10.53
N ALA A 24 0.25 3.77 10.77
CA ALA A 24 1.06 2.67 10.23
C ALA A 24 1.22 2.67 8.69
N THR A 25 0.22 3.12 7.92
CA THR A 25 0.30 3.27 6.45
C THR A 25 1.32 4.30 5.98
N THR A 26 1.74 5.24 6.82
CA THR A 26 2.74 6.26 6.47
C THR A 26 4.18 5.78 6.63
N LEU A 27 4.38 4.63 7.29
CA LEU A 27 5.69 4.08 7.58
C LEU A 27 6.20 3.23 6.43
N HIS A 28 7.52 3.10 6.33
CA HIS A 28 8.10 2.14 5.40
C HIS A 28 7.88 0.71 5.88
N LYS A 29 7.64 -0.23 4.95
CA LYS A 29 7.43 -1.66 5.25
C LYS A 29 8.53 -2.25 6.15
N GLU A 30 9.79 -1.98 5.82
CA GLU A 30 10.95 -2.44 6.60
C GLU A 30 10.94 -1.90 8.04
N THR A 31 10.43 -0.68 8.27
CA THR A 31 10.31 -0.12 9.61
C THR A 31 9.38 -0.98 10.46
N LEU A 32 8.23 -1.41 9.93
CA LEU A 32 7.29 -2.27 10.66
C LEU A 32 7.86 -3.68 10.91
N ILE A 33 8.54 -4.26 9.92
CA ILE A 33 9.22 -5.55 10.06
C ILE A 33 10.26 -5.48 11.17
N GLU A 34 11.04 -4.40 11.20
CA GLU A 34 12.05 -4.21 12.24
C GLU A 34 11.41 -4.02 13.63
N CYS A 35 10.29 -3.29 13.73
CA CYS A 35 9.52 -3.15 14.97
C CYS A 35 9.08 -4.51 15.52
N LEU A 36 8.51 -5.38 14.67
CA LEU A 36 8.10 -6.73 15.08
C LEU A 36 9.28 -7.54 15.65
N LYS A 37 10.47 -7.42 15.06
CA LYS A 37 11.68 -8.09 15.58
C LYS A 37 12.08 -7.60 16.97
N ARG A 38 11.59 -6.46 17.46
CA ARG A 38 11.87 -5.93 18.81
C ARG A 38 10.97 -6.52 19.88
N LEU A 39 9.84 -7.13 19.51
CA LEU A 39 8.93 -7.81 20.44
C LEU A 39 9.54 -9.14 20.89
N ARG A 40 10.41 -9.10 21.89
CA ARG A 40 11.16 -10.28 22.36
C ARG A 40 11.01 -10.57 23.85
N VAL A 41 10.28 -9.75 24.59
CA VAL A 41 10.23 -9.82 26.06
C VAL A 41 8.78 -9.93 26.54
N GLY A 42 8.51 -10.89 27.42
CA GLY A 42 7.21 -11.04 28.08
C GLY A 42 6.06 -11.34 27.11
N LYS A 43 4.85 -10.90 27.47
CA LYS A 43 3.69 -10.92 26.56
C LYS A 43 3.91 -9.87 25.48
N GLN A 44 4.25 -10.34 24.30
CA GLN A 44 4.55 -9.53 23.13
C GLN A 44 3.24 -9.02 22.53
N THR A 45 3.06 -7.70 22.54
CA THR A 45 1.86 -7.07 21.97
C THR A 45 2.26 -5.90 21.10
N ILE A 46 1.68 -5.81 19.92
CA ILE A 46 1.78 -4.66 19.04
C ILE A 46 0.40 -4.13 18.73
N ILE A 47 0.27 -2.82 18.77
CA ILE A 47 -0.97 -2.11 18.48
C ILE A 47 -0.66 -1.13 17.35
N PHE A 48 -1.47 -1.16 16.32
CA PHE A 48 -1.40 -0.24 15.20
C PHE A 48 -2.67 0.60 15.16
N ASP A 49 -2.54 1.88 14.86
CA ASP A 49 -3.65 2.67 14.34
C ASP A 49 -3.24 3.32 13.01
N THR A 50 -4.23 3.51 12.14
CA THR A 50 -3.98 4.03 10.79
C THR A 50 -5.26 4.44 10.10
N ASN A 51 -5.10 5.24 9.03
CA ASN A 51 -6.16 5.52 8.08
C ASN A 51 -5.98 4.63 6.83
N PRO A 52 -7.08 4.24 6.15
CA PRO A 52 -7.00 3.46 4.93
C PRO A 52 -6.25 4.14 3.78
N ASP A 53 -5.61 3.34 2.95
CA ASP A 53 -5.02 3.74 1.67
C ASP A 53 -5.67 2.90 0.53
N HIS A 54 -4.95 2.64 -0.56
CA HIS A 54 -5.34 1.78 -1.65
C HIS A 54 -5.36 0.29 -1.24
N PRO A 55 -6.19 -0.55 -1.87
CA PRO A 55 -6.40 -1.95 -1.46
C PRO A 55 -5.13 -2.81 -1.54
N GLU A 56 -4.21 -2.50 -2.44
CA GLU A 56 -2.93 -3.22 -2.60
C GLU A 56 -1.81 -2.71 -1.67
N HIS A 57 -2.12 -1.78 -0.75
CA HIS A 57 -1.13 -1.27 0.19
C HIS A 57 -0.64 -2.40 1.10
N TYR A 58 0.67 -2.54 1.28
CA TYR A 58 1.26 -3.68 2.00
C TYR A 58 0.71 -3.85 3.43
N PHE A 59 0.36 -2.76 4.12
CA PHE A 59 -0.24 -2.83 5.46
C PHE A 59 -1.63 -3.50 5.43
N LYS A 60 -2.40 -3.29 4.36
CA LYS A 60 -3.69 -3.96 4.16
C LYS A 60 -3.50 -5.44 3.91
N THR A 61 -2.65 -5.79 2.94
CA THR A 61 -2.46 -7.18 2.50
C THR A 61 -1.75 -8.04 3.54
N ASP A 62 -0.68 -7.52 4.17
CA ASP A 62 0.21 -8.33 5.00
C ASP A 62 -0.24 -8.37 6.48
N TYR A 63 -1.00 -7.36 6.94
CA TYR A 63 -1.42 -7.22 8.33
C TYR A 63 -2.94 -7.30 8.50
N ILE A 64 -3.71 -6.41 7.88
CA ILE A 64 -5.16 -6.35 8.09
C ILE A 64 -5.88 -7.59 7.56
N ASP A 65 -5.51 -8.06 6.36
CA ASP A 65 -6.11 -9.24 5.73
C ASP A 65 -5.58 -10.56 6.31
N ASN A 66 -4.46 -10.52 7.04
CA ASN A 66 -3.92 -11.65 7.77
C ASN A 66 -4.64 -11.84 9.13
N THR A 67 -5.89 -12.28 9.04
CA THR A 67 -6.77 -12.50 10.21
C THR A 67 -6.35 -13.67 11.11
N ASP A 68 -5.46 -14.55 10.64
CA ASP A 68 -4.86 -15.60 11.46
C ASP A 68 -3.90 -15.04 12.52
N THR A 69 -3.31 -13.88 12.24
CA THR A 69 -2.29 -13.25 13.10
C THR A 69 -2.80 -12.00 13.80
N TYR A 70 -3.60 -11.18 13.11
CA TYR A 70 -4.01 -9.87 13.59
C TYR A 70 -5.53 -9.77 13.75
N PHE A 71 -5.94 -9.09 14.82
CA PHE A 71 -7.33 -8.67 15.01
C PHE A 71 -7.47 -7.22 14.57
N THR A 72 -8.36 -6.98 13.61
CA THR A 72 -8.62 -5.65 13.05
C THR A 72 -10.01 -5.17 13.45
N TYR A 73 -10.09 -3.91 13.89
CA TYR A 73 -11.34 -3.21 14.17
C TYR A 73 -11.39 -1.99 13.25
N ASN A 74 -12.50 -1.85 12.51
CA ASN A 74 -12.71 -0.71 11.63
C ASN A 74 -13.61 0.32 12.32
N PHE A 75 -13.25 1.59 12.16
CA PHE A 75 -13.99 2.72 12.70
C PHE A 75 -14.28 3.71 11.58
N THR A 76 -15.45 4.30 11.62
CA THR A 76 -15.89 5.38 10.74
C THR A 76 -15.99 6.68 11.54
N THR A 77 -16.05 7.81 10.85
CA THR A 77 -16.30 9.10 11.51
C THR A 77 -17.64 9.11 12.27
N TYR A 78 -18.60 8.30 11.82
CA TYR A 78 -19.97 8.26 12.38
C TYR A 78 -20.07 7.46 13.67
N ASP A 79 -19.07 6.63 14.01
CA ASP A 79 -19.06 5.84 15.24
C ASP A 79 -18.72 6.69 16.48
N ASN A 80 -18.12 7.87 16.29
CA ASN A 80 -17.73 8.74 17.39
C ASN A 80 -18.85 9.72 17.75
N ALA A 81 -19.65 9.37 18.76
CA ALA A 81 -20.75 10.18 19.30
C ALA A 81 -20.33 11.56 19.84
N LEU A 82 -19.03 11.81 20.04
CA LEU A 82 -18.50 13.11 20.50
C LEU A 82 -18.31 14.11 19.34
N ILE A 83 -18.34 13.66 18.08
CA ILE A 83 -18.19 14.54 16.92
C ILE A 83 -19.54 15.23 16.65
N PRO A 84 -19.59 16.58 16.61
CA PRO A 84 -20.83 17.29 16.31
C PRO A 84 -21.37 16.93 14.92
N VAL A 85 -22.68 16.71 14.83
CA VAL A 85 -23.35 16.37 13.55
C VAL A 85 -23.10 17.43 12.48
N ASP A 86 -23.04 18.72 12.85
CA ASP A 86 -22.78 19.80 11.88
C ASP A 86 -21.33 19.81 11.38
N PHE A 87 -20.39 19.31 12.18
CA PHE A 87 -19.01 19.09 11.71
C PHE A 87 -18.98 17.98 10.67
N ILE A 88 -19.66 16.85 10.93
CA ILE A 88 -19.75 15.73 9.98
C ILE A 88 -20.35 16.22 8.66
N LYS A 89 -21.47 16.94 8.68
CA LYS A 89 -22.09 17.53 7.48
C LYS A 89 -21.13 18.45 6.73
N THR A 90 -20.33 19.25 7.45
CA THR A 90 -19.33 20.12 6.84
C THR A 90 -18.28 19.29 6.09
N GLN A 91 -17.76 18.23 6.70
CA GLN A 91 -16.79 17.33 6.07
C GLN A 91 -17.39 16.63 4.83
N GLU A 92 -18.62 16.13 4.94
CA GLU A 92 -19.32 15.52 3.81
C GLU A 92 -19.48 16.47 2.62
N GLN A 93 -19.72 17.76 2.87
CA GLN A 93 -19.81 18.78 1.83
C GLN A 93 -18.44 19.15 1.25
N LEU A 94 -17.39 19.23 2.09
CA LEU A 94 -16.02 19.49 1.63
C LEU A 94 -15.51 18.39 0.69
N TYR A 95 -15.85 17.14 0.97
CA TYR A 95 -15.38 15.98 0.22
C TYR A 95 -16.38 15.45 -0.81
N LYS A 96 -17.45 16.20 -1.09
CA LYS A 96 -18.56 15.76 -1.97
C LYS A 96 -18.07 15.37 -3.38
N ASP A 97 -17.08 16.09 -3.90
CA ASP A 97 -16.50 15.91 -5.23
C ASP A 97 -15.20 15.07 -5.19
N GLN A 98 -14.88 14.45 -4.04
CA GLN A 98 -13.70 13.62 -3.83
C GLN A 98 -14.10 12.24 -3.29
N PRO A 99 -14.75 11.39 -4.11
CA PRO A 99 -15.40 10.16 -3.64
C PRO A 99 -14.42 9.17 -2.97
N THR A 100 -13.22 8.97 -3.53
CA THR A 100 -12.18 8.13 -2.91
C THR A 100 -11.72 8.70 -1.57
N TYR A 101 -11.46 10.01 -1.51
CA TYR A 101 -11.00 10.65 -0.28
C TYR A 101 -12.07 10.54 0.82
N LYS A 102 -13.33 10.79 0.45
CA LYS A 102 -14.49 10.61 1.33
C LYS A 102 -14.58 9.17 1.86
N ALA A 103 -14.45 8.18 0.99
CA ALA A 103 -14.50 6.77 1.37
C ALA A 103 -13.40 6.39 2.38
N ARG A 104 -12.17 6.86 2.16
CA ARG A 104 -11.05 6.60 3.09
C ARG A 104 -11.24 7.30 4.44
N VAL A 105 -11.52 8.60 4.42
CA VAL A 105 -11.50 9.44 5.63
C VAL A 105 -12.79 9.34 6.45
N LEU A 106 -13.95 9.23 5.81
CA LEU A 106 -15.22 9.18 6.54
C LEU A 106 -15.69 7.74 6.81
N LEU A 107 -15.50 6.84 5.85
CA LEU A 107 -16.04 5.47 5.89
C LEU A 107 -14.99 4.41 6.26
N GLY A 108 -13.71 4.75 6.32
CA GLY A 108 -12.67 3.77 6.65
C GLY A 108 -12.43 2.75 5.53
N GLU A 109 -12.72 3.08 4.27
CA GLU A 109 -12.63 2.14 3.16
C GLU A 109 -11.26 2.13 2.46
N TRP A 110 -10.77 0.93 2.13
CA TRP A 110 -9.55 0.70 1.35
C TRP A 110 -9.85 0.73 -0.16
N VAL A 111 -10.02 1.92 -0.72
CA VAL A 111 -10.39 2.11 -2.13
C VAL A 111 -9.25 2.66 -2.96
N ALA A 112 -9.14 2.21 -4.21
CA ALA A 112 -8.22 2.77 -5.20
C ALA A 112 -8.58 4.23 -5.52
N SER A 113 -7.59 5.02 -5.97
CA SER A 113 -7.85 6.41 -6.34
C SER A 113 -8.82 6.48 -7.53
N HIS A 114 -9.80 7.38 -7.45
CA HIS A 114 -10.71 7.67 -8.55
C HIS A 114 -9.95 8.21 -9.78
N ASP A 115 -8.80 8.86 -9.53
CA ASP A 115 -7.91 9.38 -10.57
C ASP A 115 -6.95 8.32 -11.14
N THR A 116 -6.99 7.07 -10.64
CA THR A 116 -6.17 6.00 -11.21
C THR A 116 -6.66 5.69 -12.62
N ILE A 117 -5.80 5.90 -13.62
CA ILE A 117 -6.10 5.61 -15.04
C ILE A 117 -6.44 4.12 -15.25
N PHE A 118 -5.86 3.22 -14.44
CA PHE A 118 -6.11 1.79 -14.45
C PHE A 118 -6.80 1.34 -13.15
N THR A 119 -8.13 1.29 -13.15
CA THR A 119 -8.93 0.88 -11.99
C THR A 119 -9.13 -0.63 -11.86
N ASN A 120 -8.70 -1.41 -12.87
CA ASN A 120 -8.88 -2.87 -12.90
C ASN A 120 -7.68 -3.54 -13.58
N VAL A 121 -6.65 -3.85 -12.79
CA VAL A 121 -5.46 -4.58 -13.24
C VAL A 121 -5.55 -6.01 -12.72
N ASN A 122 -5.58 -6.98 -13.62
CA ASN A 122 -5.56 -8.41 -13.26
C ASN A 122 -4.22 -9.01 -13.68
N LEU A 123 -3.47 -9.52 -12.70
CA LEU A 123 -2.23 -10.25 -12.98
C LEU A 123 -2.57 -11.65 -13.47
N ILE A 124 -2.17 -11.96 -14.71
CA ILE A 124 -2.39 -13.26 -15.36
C ILE A 124 -1.08 -13.78 -15.93
N SER A 125 -0.85 -15.09 -15.88
CA SER A 125 0.38 -15.72 -16.36
C SER A 125 0.27 -16.38 -17.73
N ASN A 126 -0.95 -16.52 -18.27
CA ASN A 126 -1.23 -17.45 -19.37
C ASN A 126 -1.80 -16.74 -20.62
N TYR A 127 -1.46 -15.47 -20.85
CA TYR A 127 -1.90 -14.74 -22.05
C TYR A 127 -0.89 -14.90 -23.19
N GLU A 128 -1.37 -15.29 -24.36
CA GLU A 128 -0.55 -15.43 -25.57
C GLU A 128 -0.84 -14.27 -26.54
N PHE A 129 0.18 -13.45 -26.78
CA PHE A 129 0.09 -12.30 -27.67
C PHE A 129 0.08 -12.73 -29.15
N LYS A 130 -0.84 -12.19 -29.96
CA LYS A 130 -0.98 -12.57 -31.39
C LYS A 130 -0.42 -11.53 -32.34
N SER A 131 -0.62 -10.26 -32.05
CA SER A 131 -0.16 -9.11 -32.83
C SER A 131 0.13 -7.93 -31.91
N PRO A 132 1.10 -8.06 -30.98
CA PRO A 132 1.39 -7.01 -30.02
C PRO A 132 2.18 -5.86 -30.65
N ILE A 133 2.12 -4.72 -29.97
CA ILE A 133 3.05 -3.60 -30.14
C ILE A 133 4.05 -3.68 -29.00
N ALA A 134 5.34 -3.66 -29.33
CA ALA A 134 6.40 -3.55 -28.34
C ALA A 134 6.91 -2.10 -28.28
N TYR A 135 7.03 -1.57 -27.07
CA TYR A 135 7.65 -0.28 -26.78
C TYR A 135 8.84 -0.50 -25.87
N LEU A 136 9.99 0.01 -26.29
CA LEU A 136 11.20 0.05 -25.49
C LEU A 136 11.40 1.49 -25.01
N ASP A 137 11.48 1.65 -23.69
CA ASP A 137 11.89 2.90 -23.04
C ASP A 137 13.32 2.73 -22.52
N PRO A 138 14.34 3.06 -23.33
CA PRO A 138 15.72 2.88 -22.93
C PRO A 138 16.14 4.00 -22.00
N ALA A 139 16.72 3.63 -20.85
CA ALA A 139 17.35 4.59 -19.95
C ALA A 139 18.87 4.57 -20.14
N TYR A 140 19.46 5.69 -20.54
CA TYR A 140 20.91 5.84 -20.73
C TYR A 140 21.50 6.73 -19.64
N SER A 141 21.51 6.26 -18.39
CA SER A 141 22.11 7.00 -17.29
C SER A 141 23.15 6.17 -16.54
N ILE A 142 24.23 6.85 -16.13
CA ILE A 142 25.26 6.29 -15.25
C ILE A 142 24.71 6.11 -13.82
N GLY A 143 23.56 6.73 -13.51
CA GLY A 143 22.87 6.69 -12.22
C GLY A 143 22.00 5.45 -11.98
N GLY A 144 21.87 4.56 -12.97
CA GLY A 144 21.15 3.30 -12.83
C GLY A 144 19.63 3.43 -12.95
N ASP A 145 19.17 4.33 -13.81
CA ASP A 145 17.78 4.32 -14.28
C ASP A 145 17.50 3.02 -15.05
N ASN A 146 16.25 2.58 -15.03
CA ASN A 146 15.87 1.28 -15.56
C ASN A 146 15.39 1.41 -17.01
N SER A 147 15.95 0.58 -17.89
CA SER A 147 15.30 0.32 -19.18
C SER A 147 14.06 -0.55 -18.98
N ALA A 148 12.97 -0.18 -19.65
CA ALA A 148 11.70 -0.91 -19.60
C ALA A 148 11.28 -1.38 -20.99
N LEU A 149 10.78 -2.61 -21.07
CA LEU A 149 10.13 -3.17 -22.25
C LEU A 149 8.66 -3.41 -21.92
N CYS A 150 7.77 -2.78 -22.67
CA CYS A 150 6.34 -3.02 -22.62
C CYS A 150 5.89 -3.72 -23.91
N VAL A 151 5.27 -4.88 -23.79
CA VAL A 151 4.57 -5.56 -24.88
C VAL A 151 3.09 -5.41 -24.61
N LEU A 152 2.39 -4.70 -25.50
CA LEU A 152 0.99 -4.32 -25.35
C LEU A 152 0.16 -4.89 -26.51
N GLU A 153 -0.96 -5.50 -26.19
CA GLU A 153 -1.96 -5.89 -27.18
C GLU A 153 -3.35 -5.47 -26.70
N ARG A 154 -4.12 -4.86 -27.61
CA ARG A 154 -5.53 -4.59 -27.39
C ARG A 154 -6.35 -5.67 -28.07
N LEU A 155 -7.12 -6.42 -27.30
CA LEU A 155 -8.11 -7.35 -27.79
C LEU A 155 -9.48 -6.90 -27.28
N ASP A 156 -10.38 -6.57 -28.21
CA ASP A 156 -11.67 -5.95 -27.91
C ASP A 156 -11.51 -4.70 -27.00
N ASN A 157 -12.17 -4.71 -25.84
CA ASN A 157 -12.13 -3.61 -24.86
C ASN A 157 -11.13 -3.85 -23.73
N LYS A 158 -10.18 -4.78 -23.89
CA LYS A 158 -9.15 -5.09 -22.89
C LYS A 158 -7.76 -4.80 -23.44
N PHE A 159 -6.90 -4.33 -22.55
CA PHE A 159 -5.47 -4.21 -22.78
C PHE A 159 -4.75 -5.32 -22.03
N TYR A 160 -3.88 -6.02 -22.73
CA TYR A 160 -2.98 -7.02 -22.18
C TYR A 160 -1.58 -6.46 -22.27
N ALA A 161 -0.88 -6.40 -21.14
CA ALA A 161 0.45 -5.85 -21.06
C ALA A 161 1.39 -6.87 -20.41
N PHE A 162 2.54 -7.09 -21.04
CA PHE A 162 3.70 -7.68 -20.39
C PHE A 162 4.72 -6.56 -20.20
N ILE A 163 5.17 -6.37 -18.96
CA ILE A 163 6.12 -5.32 -18.60
C ILE A 163 7.36 -6.02 -18.05
N PHE A 164 8.50 -5.78 -18.69
CA PHE A 164 9.82 -6.17 -18.19
C PHE A 164 10.60 -4.90 -17.84
N GLN A 165 11.33 -4.96 -16.73
CA GLN A 165 12.22 -3.89 -16.28
C GLN A 165 13.50 -4.53 -15.72
N GLU A 166 14.67 -4.02 -16.09
CA GLU A 166 15.96 -4.63 -15.71
C GLU A 166 16.18 -4.70 -14.20
N LYS A 167 15.79 -3.66 -13.45
CA LYS A 167 15.67 -3.77 -12.00
C LYS A 167 14.20 -3.97 -11.67
N LEU A 168 13.94 -5.13 -11.08
CA LEU A 168 12.67 -5.42 -10.43
C LEU A 168 12.47 -4.44 -9.26
N PRO A 169 11.22 -4.15 -8.87
CA PRO A 169 10.94 -3.37 -7.67
C PRO A 169 11.72 -3.92 -6.48
N ALA A 170 12.16 -3.06 -5.55
CA ALA A 170 12.89 -3.50 -4.35
C ALA A 170 12.11 -4.52 -3.49
N SER A 171 10.80 -4.64 -3.73
CA SER A 171 9.89 -5.60 -3.10
C SER A 171 9.70 -6.92 -3.87
N ASP A 172 10.34 -7.14 -5.02
CA ASP A 172 10.18 -8.38 -5.80
C ASP A 172 10.95 -9.55 -5.14
N PRO A 173 10.30 -10.71 -4.90
CA PRO A 173 10.92 -11.86 -4.25
C PRO A 173 12.18 -12.40 -4.92
N ARG A 174 12.37 -12.14 -6.22
CA ARG A 174 13.56 -12.58 -6.99
C ARG A 174 14.77 -11.67 -6.80
N VAL A 175 14.58 -10.49 -6.22
CA VAL A 175 15.66 -9.55 -5.85
C VAL A 175 16.19 -9.83 -4.45
N LEU A 176 15.40 -10.51 -3.62
CA LEU A 176 15.70 -10.78 -2.20
C LEU A 176 16.48 -12.09 -1.97
N ASN A 177 16.97 -12.75 -3.02
CA ASN A 177 17.81 -13.95 -2.96
C ASN A 177 19.17 -13.73 -3.60
#